data_AF-A0A0G1T6G4-F1
#
_entry.id   AF-A0A0G1T6G4-F1
#
_cell.length_a   1.000
_cell.length_b   1.000
_cell.length_c   1.000
_cell.angle_alpha   90.00
_cell.angle_beta   90.00
_cell.angle_gamma   90.00
#
_symmetry.space_group_name_H-M   'P 1'
#
loop_
_entity.id
_entity.type
_entity.pdbx_description
1 polymer ?
#
loop_
_entity_poly.entity_id
_entity_poly.type
_entity_poly.pdbx_seq_one_letter_code
_entity_poly.pdbx_strand_id
1 'polypeptide(L)'
;TAYIQGPFVMVGIIYGVVAGLLALILFFPITYWLGGATESFFTGFNIFSYYLASFAEIALIIMSAGIIIGALSSILAIRKYLKV
;
A
#
# COMPACT_ATOMS: atom_id res chain seq x y z
N THR A 1 15.91 -17.71 -18.72
CA THR A 1 15.77 -16.32 -18.20
C THR A 1 14.87 -16.24 -16.99
N ALA A 2 13.78 -17.02 -16.88
CA ALA A 2 12.87 -17.01 -15.71
C ALA A 2 13.55 -17.32 -14.36
N TYR A 3 14.55 -18.22 -14.33
CA TYR A 3 15.24 -18.62 -13.09
C TYR A 3 15.97 -17.48 -12.38
N ILE A 4 16.48 -16.51 -13.16
CA ILE A 4 17.22 -15.36 -12.64
C ILE A 4 16.27 -14.24 -12.21
N GLN A 5 15.09 -14.14 -12.84
CA GLN A 5 14.14 -13.05 -12.64
C GLN A 5 13.16 -13.30 -11.48
N GLY A 6 12.86 -14.57 -11.19
CA GLY A 6 11.95 -14.97 -10.11
C GLY A 6 12.31 -14.37 -8.73
N PRO A 7 13.58 -14.49 -8.27
CA PRO A 7 14.00 -13.93 -6.99
C PRO A 7 13.83 -12.41 -6.90
N PHE A 8 14.13 -11.67 -7.97
CA PHE A 8 13.98 -10.21 -7.99
C PHE A 8 12.52 -9.78 -7.86
N VAL A 9 11.59 -10.47 -8.54
CA VAL A 9 10.16 -10.16 -8.43
C VAL A 9 9.64 -10.46 -7.03
N MET A 10 10.08 -11.57 -6.40
CA MET A 10 9.71 -11.89 -5.02
C MET A 10 10.17 -10.81 -4.03
N VAL A 11 11.39 -10.31 -4.17
CA VAL A 11 11.89 -9.20 -3.36
C VAL A 11 11.02 -7.95 -3.54
N GLY A 12 10.63 -7.63 -4.79
CA GLY A 12 9.71 -6.53 -5.08
C GLY A 12 8.34 -6.68 -4.40
N ILE A 13 7.78 -7.89 -4.42
CA ILE A 13 6.52 -8.21 -3.73
C ILE A 13 6.66 -8.04 -2.21
N ILE A 14 7.74 -8.54 -1.61
CA ILE A 14 7.99 -8.40 -0.16
C ILE A 14 8.07 -6.93 0.23
N TYR A 15 8.79 -6.10 -0.55
CA TYR A 15 8.82 -4.65 -0.31
C TYR A 15 7.43 -4.01 -0.45
N GLY A 16 6.63 -4.46 -1.43
CA GLY A 16 5.25 -4.01 -1.61
C GLY A 16 4.35 -4.35 -0.42
N VAL A 17 4.46 -5.56 0.12
CA VAL A 17 3.75 -6.00 1.35
C VAL A 17 4.15 -5.15 2.54
N VAL A 18 5.45 -4.96 2.76
CA VAL A 18 5.96 -4.15 3.88
C VAL A 18 5.49 -2.70 3.76
N ALA A 19 5.54 -2.12 2.56
CA ALA A 19 5.04 -0.77 2.31
C ALA A 19 3.53 -0.66 2.58
N GLY A 20 2.73 -1.65 2.17
CA GLY A 20 1.29 -1.70 2.46
C GLY A 20 0.98 -1.77 3.95
N LEU A 21 1.70 -2.61 4.69
CA LEU A 21 1.59 -2.69 6.16
C LEU A 21 1.97 -1.37 6.83
N LEU A 22 3.08 -0.75 6.41
CA LEU A 22 3.50 0.55 6.94
C LEU A 22 2.45 1.64 6.65
N ALA A 23 1.85 1.65 5.45
CA ALA A 23 0.80 2.59 5.11
C ALA A 23 -0.44 2.41 6.01
N LEU A 24 -0.87 1.17 6.28
CA LEU A 24 -1.98 0.90 7.20
C LEU A 24 -1.70 1.35 8.63
N ILE A 25 -0.48 1.12 9.12
CA ILE A 25 -0.05 1.58 10.45
C ILE A 25 -0.06 3.10 10.52
N LEU A 26 0.44 3.79 9.49
CA LEU A 26 0.47 5.25 9.43
C LEU A 26 -0.92 5.86 9.25
N PHE A 27 -1.83 5.17 8.56
CA PHE A 27 -3.19 5.66 8.36
C PHE A 27 -3.98 5.73 9.66
N PHE A 28 -3.66 4.90 10.66
CA PHE A 28 -4.34 4.93 11.95
C PHE A 28 -4.19 6.28 12.70
N PRO A 29 -2.98 6.78 13.02
CA PRO A 29 -2.82 8.09 13.67
C PRO A 29 -3.22 9.26 12.76
N ILE A 30 -3.02 9.14 11.44
CA ILE A 30 -3.38 10.18 10.48
C ILE A 30 -4.89 10.38 10.42
N THR A 31 -5.66 9.30 10.28
CA THR A 31 -7.12 9.36 10.22
C THR A 31 -7.71 9.79 11.56
N TYR A 32 -7.12 9.36 12.68
CA TYR A 32 -7.52 9.84 14.01
C TYR A 32 -7.38 11.36 14.15
N TRP A 33 -6.23 11.91 13.75
CA TRP A 33 -5.99 13.36 13.80
C TRP A 33 -6.90 14.13 12.83
N LEU A 34 -7.15 13.58 11.63
CA LEU A 34 -8.04 14.19 10.63
C LEU A 34 -9.54 14.01 10.94
N GLY A 35 -9.91 13.09 11.83
CA GLY A 35 -11.30 12.78 12.19
C GLY A 35 -12.06 14.03 12.61
N GLY A 36 -11.52 14.78 13.59
CA GLY A 36 -12.15 16.01 14.10
C GLY A 36 -12.22 17.14 13.08
N ALA A 37 -11.20 17.29 12.22
CA ALA A 37 -11.21 18.29 11.15
C ALA A 37 -12.28 17.98 10.10
N THR A 38 -12.44 16.71 9.75
CA THR A 38 -13.42 16.25 8.76
C THR A 38 -14.84 16.37 9.31
N GLU A 39 -15.04 16.06 10.60
CA GLU A 39 -16.36 16.12 11.23
C GLU A 39 -16.92 17.56 11.25
N SER A 40 -16.06 18.55 11.48
CA SER A 40 -16.45 19.97 11.41
C SER A 40 -16.70 20.47 9.99
N PHE A 41 -15.96 19.98 8.99
CA PHE A 41 -16.04 20.48 7.62
C PHE A 41 -17.14 19.80 6.79
N PHE A 42 -17.39 18.51 7.03
CA PHE A 42 -18.34 17.68 6.29
C PHE A 42 -19.64 17.42 7.06
N THR A 43 -19.99 18.29 8.03
CA THR A 43 -21.27 18.24 8.76
C THR A 43 -21.51 16.88 9.45
N GLY A 44 -20.57 16.45 10.29
CA GLY A 44 -20.67 15.22 11.09
C GLY A 44 -20.06 13.97 10.46
N PHE A 45 -19.46 14.05 9.27
CA PHE A 45 -18.72 12.93 8.69
C PHE A 45 -17.32 12.80 9.29
N ASN A 46 -17.06 11.69 9.99
CA ASN A 46 -15.77 11.42 10.60
C ASN A 46 -14.99 10.35 9.81
N ILE A 47 -13.84 10.76 9.24
CA ILE A 47 -13.02 9.87 8.40
C ILE A 47 -12.36 8.73 9.19
N PHE A 48 -12.12 8.92 10.48
CA PHE A 48 -11.62 7.87 11.36
C PHE A 48 -12.67 6.78 11.54
N SER A 49 -13.92 7.16 11.80
CA SER A 49 -15.04 6.21 11.88
C SER A 49 -15.21 5.41 10.58
N TYR A 50 -15.07 6.07 9.43
CA TYR A 50 -15.08 5.41 8.12
C TYR A 50 -13.91 4.44 7.95
N TYR A 51 -12.71 4.83 8.36
CA TYR A 51 -11.52 3.96 8.31
C TYR A 51 -11.70 2.68 9.15
N LEU A 52 -12.28 2.77 10.34
CA LEU A 52 -12.58 1.59 11.16
C LEU A 52 -13.68 0.71 10.56
N ALA A 53 -14.76 1.32 10.07
CA ALA A 53 -15.89 0.58 9.50
C ALA A 53 -15.51 -0.18 8.22
N SER A 54 -14.67 0.43 7.36
CA SER A 54 -14.23 -0.12 6.08
C SER A 54 -12.77 -0.62 6.11
N PHE A 55 -12.23 -0.92 7.28
CA PHE A 55 -10.81 -1.26 7.45
C PHE A 55 -10.37 -2.41 6.55
N ALA A 56 -11.17 -3.48 6.43
CA ALA A 56 -10.84 -4.64 5.62
C ALA A 56 -10.75 -4.30 4.12
N GLU A 57 -11.67 -3.47 3.62
CA GLU A 57 -11.66 -3.04 2.21
C GLU A 57 -10.44 -2.15 1.93
N ILE A 58 -10.19 -1.16 2.80
CA ILE A 58 -9.04 -0.27 2.70
C ILE A 58 -7.73 -1.06 2.77
N ALA A 59 -7.63 -2.04 3.68
CA ALA A 59 -6.48 -2.91 3.80
C ALA A 59 -6.26 -3.75 2.54
N LEU A 60 -7.31 -4.34 1.95
CA LEU A 60 -7.19 -5.10 0.71
C LEU A 60 -6.71 -4.22 -0.45
N ILE A 61 -7.27 -3.01 -0.59
CA ILE A 61 -6.88 -2.07 -1.63
C ILE A 61 -5.41 -1.65 -1.47
N ILE A 62 -4.99 -1.25 -0.27
CA ILE A 62 -3.63 -0.79 -0.01
C ILE A 62 -2.62 -1.93 -0.19
N MET A 63 -2.93 -3.13 0.32
CA MET A 63 -2.05 -4.29 0.22
C MET A 63 -1.90 -4.75 -1.24
N SER A 64 -3.00 -4.86 -1.97
CA SER A 64 -2.95 -5.25 -3.39
C SER A 64 -2.21 -4.21 -4.23
N ALA A 65 -2.47 -2.93 -4.02
CA ALA A 65 -1.74 -1.84 -4.69
C ALA A 65 -0.24 -1.89 -4.37
N GLY A 66 0.14 -2.04 -3.10
CA GLY A 66 1.54 -2.14 -2.67
C GLY A 66 2.27 -3.31 -3.34
N ILE A 67 1.65 -4.50 -3.35
CA ILE A 67 2.18 -5.69 -4.01
C ILE A 67 2.34 -5.47 -5.51
N ILE A 68 1.32 -4.94 -6.18
CA ILE A 68 1.35 -4.68 -7.63
C ILE A 68 2.47 -3.70 -7.97
N ILE A 69 2.57 -2.58 -7.24
CA ILE A 69 3.61 -1.57 -7.46
C ILE A 69 5.01 -2.18 -7.21
N GLY A 70 5.19 -2.93 -6.14
CA GLY A 70 6.46 -3.59 -5.81
C GLY A 70 6.90 -4.62 -6.86
N ALA A 71 5.96 -5.45 -7.33
CA ALA A 71 6.21 -6.41 -8.39
C ALA A 71 6.54 -5.73 -9.72
N LEU A 72 5.76 -4.74 -10.14
CA LEU A 72 5.96 -4.01 -11.38
C LEU A 72 7.30 -3.24 -11.38
N SER A 73 7.63 -2.59 -10.26
CA SER A 73 8.91 -1.91 -10.07
C SER A 73 10.09 -2.85 -10.30
N SER A 74 10.04 -4.06 -9.72
CA SER A 74 11.08 -5.06 -9.89
C SER A 74 11.18 -5.56 -11.35
N ILE A 75 10.05 -5.82 -12.02
CA ILE A 75 10.04 -6.23 -13.42
C ILE A 75 10.66 -5.15 -14.32
N LEU A 76 10.33 -3.88 -14.10
CA LEU A 76 10.90 -2.77 -14.85
C LEU A 76 12.41 -2.63 -14.60
N ALA A 77 12.87 -2.81 -13.36
CA ALA A 77 14.28 -2.80 -13.02
C ALA A 77 15.05 -3.93 -13.73
N ILE A 78 14.53 -5.15 -13.71
CA ILE A 78 15.14 -6.29 -14.43
C ILE A 78 15.31 -5.96 -15.92
N ARG A 79 14.26 -5.46 -16.59
CA ARG A 79 14.31 -5.13 -18.02
C ARG A 79 15.36 -4.06 -18.35
N LYS A 80 15.64 -3.15 -17.42
CA LYS A 80 16.62 -2.08 -17.58
C LYS A 80 18.05 -2.52 -17.29
N TYR A 81 18.25 -3.35 -16.26
CA TYR A 81 19.57 -3.65 -15.70
C TYR A 81 20.15 -5.01 -16.10
N LEU A 82 19.31 -6.03 -16.32
CA LEU A 82 19.76 -7.27 -16.97
C LEU A 82 19.80 -7.03 -18.49
N LYS A 83 20.89 -6.43 -18.97
CA LYS A 83 21.28 -6.47 -20.39
C LYS A 83 21.92 -7.83 -20.67
N VAL A 84 21.10 -8.86 -20.83
CA VAL A 84 21.53 -10.19 -21.30
C VAL A 84 20.72 -10.55 -22.53
#